data_AF-A0A2E2UMA6-F1
#
_entry.id   AF-A0A2E2UMA6-F1
#
_cell.length_a   1.000
_cell.length_b   1.000
_cell.length_c   1.000
_cell.angle_alpha   90.00
_cell.angle_beta   90.00
_cell.angle_gamma   90.00
#
_symmetry.space_group_name_H-M   'P 1'
#
loop_
_entity.id
_entity.type
_entity.pdbx_description
1 polymer ?
#
loop_
_entity_poly.entity_id
_entity_poly.type
_entity_poly.pdbx_seq_one_letter_code
_entity_poly.pdbx_strand_id
1 'polypeptide(L)'
;MKVSVAHNRYYDYEELSALLKSLENNYPDLLNLYSIGHSFGGRDIWVLEITNPVTGPADSKPAYYIDAQIHAEEHATSSVALYASWYLLTNYGIDEEVTRLLDQQVFYILPRLNPDGAELSLKEPYRLWCGNGRFSPDEIRSSGLIEQDIDENGMLLRMRVPDPKGEWKKSAKDSRLMVQREPGEEGGDYYRLYPEGLIRDFDGIDVPIEQPRDGNLNRNFPANWAPETVEYGAGEAPLSEPEASALARFILDHPNIAGMCAYHTHGGVILRPSMTRYDSEMSPRDLTLYQDLGAVGSKLTGYPTISIFEEFTPDKSKPRHGGLMDWTYEEMGIISFGTEVWDIEIEAGVKKEAFLNFHPKGEEAQQKVFDWVIENVGELGWRDWTPFDHPQLGQVEIGGMNYIWTYRNPPGHLLENICHKNVLFNLRHAAAAPRICLETVVAEPLGNDLFKIRAVVTNHGYLPTNLSDIALKNKVAKPVQLTIELEGAELVMNPAIVDLGHLAGRNERSHPWSPWGQQWSPVGKSAEWLIRTETDQPIVRVKAISQKGGTHTKELVSPF
;
A
#
# COMPACT_ATOMS: atom_id res chain seq x y z
N MET A 1 1.23 27.27 -13.38
CA MET A 1 0.12 27.55 -12.44
C MET A 1 -0.03 26.29 -11.60
N LYS A 2 -0.19 26.36 -10.26
CA LYS A 2 -0.36 25.12 -9.47
C LYS A 2 -1.65 24.42 -9.91
N VAL A 3 -1.58 23.13 -10.22
CA VAL A 3 -2.79 22.34 -10.48
C VAL A 3 -3.58 22.28 -9.18
N SER A 4 -4.85 22.71 -9.22
CA SER A 4 -5.75 22.61 -8.08
C SER A 4 -6.45 21.27 -8.14
N VAL A 5 -6.32 20.49 -7.06
CA VAL A 5 -7.04 19.22 -6.86
C VAL A 5 -7.90 19.40 -5.62
N ALA A 6 -9.19 19.06 -5.70
CA ALA A 6 -10.05 19.09 -4.52
C ALA A 6 -9.82 17.81 -3.71
N HIS A 7 -9.32 17.95 -2.48
CA HIS A 7 -8.99 16.83 -1.60
C HIS A 7 -10.13 16.48 -0.62
N ASN A 8 -11.37 16.77 -1.03
CA ASN A 8 -12.58 16.60 -0.22
C ASN A 8 -13.69 15.81 -0.92
N ARG A 9 -13.36 15.06 -1.98
CA ARG A 9 -14.29 14.19 -2.71
C ARG A 9 -13.56 13.03 -3.37
N TYR A 10 -14.33 12.05 -3.82
CA TYR A 10 -13.85 10.95 -4.66
C TYR A 10 -14.07 11.27 -6.14
N TYR A 11 -13.23 10.67 -6.98
CA TYR A 11 -13.21 10.87 -8.42
C TYR A 11 -13.51 9.55 -9.12
N ASP A 12 -14.39 9.58 -10.12
CA ASP A 12 -14.54 8.44 -11.02
C ASP A 12 -13.28 8.25 -11.89
N TYR A 13 -13.26 7.19 -12.69
CA TYR A 13 -12.10 6.84 -13.51
C TYR A 13 -11.72 7.94 -14.51
N GLU A 14 -12.70 8.60 -15.14
CA GLU A 14 -12.45 9.63 -16.15
C GLU A 14 -11.96 10.91 -15.49
N GLU A 15 -12.58 11.33 -14.39
CA GLU A 15 -12.15 12.47 -13.58
C GLU A 15 -10.73 12.25 -13.05
N LEU A 16 -10.43 11.07 -12.48
CA LEU A 16 -9.10 10.73 -11.99
C LEU A 16 -8.09 10.78 -13.14
N SER A 17 -8.36 10.11 -14.26
CA SER A 17 -7.48 10.08 -15.43
C SER A 17 -7.21 11.48 -15.99
N ALA A 18 -8.22 12.34 -16.02
CA ALA A 18 -8.08 13.73 -16.44
C ALA A 18 -7.19 14.55 -15.48
N LEU A 19 -7.32 14.34 -14.17
CA LEU A 19 -6.46 14.96 -13.17
C LEU A 19 -5.01 14.50 -13.29
N LEU A 20 -4.76 13.20 -13.49
CA LEU A 20 -3.40 12.67 -13.68
C LEU A 20 -2.74 13.27 -14.93
N LYS A 21 -3.46 13.30 -16.06
CA LYS A 21 -2.98 13.95 -17.31
C LYS A 21 -2.77 15.45 -17.11
N SER A 22 -3.61 16.11 -16.32
CA SER A 22 -3.42 17.53 -15.97
C SER A 22 -2.16 17.75 -15.13
N LEU A 23 -1.83 16.83 -14.20
CA LEU A 23 -0.59 16.89 -13.43
C LEU A 23 0.62 16.75 -14.37
N GLU A 24 0.62 15.76 -15.26
CA GLU A 24 1.71 15.55 -16.22
C GLU A 24 1.93 16.79 -17.10
N ASN A 25 0.85 17.34 -17.68
CA ASN A 25 0.93 18.53 -18.54
C ASN A 25 1.50 19.77 -17.82
N ASN A 26 1.33 19.88 -16.50
CA ASN A 26 1.81 21.02 -15.72
C ASN A 26 3.19 20.79 -15.08
N TYR A 27 3.64 19.53 -14.98
CA TYR A 27 4.93 19.16 -14.39
C TYR A 27 5.71 18.17 -15.27
N PRO A 28 5.87 18.43 -16.60
CA PRO A 28 6.47 17.46 -17.53
C PRO A 28 7.96 17.21 -17.25
N ASP A 29 8.62 18.12 -16.54
CA ASP A 29 10.03 17.98 -16.17
C ASP A 29 10.25 17.02 -14.99
N LEU A 30 9.19 16.66 -14.26
CA LEU A 30 9.27 15.82 -13.05
C LEU A 30 8.40 14.57 -13.11
N LEU A 31 7.34 14.57 -13.92
CA LEU A 31 6.34 13.51 -13.98
C LEU A 31 6.29 12.90 -15.38
N ASN A 32 6.39 11.57 -15.43
CA ASN A 32 6.03 10.74 -16.57
C ASN A 32 4.82 9.87 -16.18
N LEU A 33 3.70 9.99 -16.90
CA LEU A 33 2.48 9.21 -16.68
C LEU A 33 2.34 8.13 -17.76
N TYR A 34 2.19 6.88 -17.36
CA TYR A 34 1.97 5.78 -18.30
C TYR A 34 1.08 4.70 -17.72
N SER A 35 0.55 3.86 -18.61
CA SER A 35 -0.26 2.70 -18.28
C SER A 35 0.63 1.46 -18.16
N ILE A 36 0.51 0.70 -17.07
CA ILE A 36 1.28 -0.55 -16.86
C ILE A 36 0.59 -1.80 -17.43
N GLY A 37 -0.62 -1.64 -17.94
CA GLY A 37 -1.48 -2.72 -18.38
C GLY A 37 -2.92 -2.26 -18.45
N HIS A 38 -3.83 -3.19 -18.73
CA HIS A 38 -5.26 -2.91 -18.76
C HIS A 38 -5.94 -3.82 -17.76
N SER A 39 -6.97 -3.29 -17.09
CA SER A 39 -7.84 -4.07 -16.23
C SER A 39 -8.67 -5.08 -17.04
N PHE A 40 -9.40 -5.95 -16.37
CA PHE A 40 -10.26 -6.95 -17.02
C PHE A 40 -11.26 -6.32 -18.00
N GLY A 41 -11.89 -5.21 -17.61
CA GLY A 41 -12.79 -4.38 -18.40
C GLY A 41 -12.11 -3.44 -19.39
N GLY A 42 -10.78 -3.51 -19.51
CA GLY A 42 -10.01 -2.81 -20.54
C GLY A 42 -9.64 -1.36 -20.22
N ARG A 43 -9.73 -0.92 -18.96
CA ARG A 43 -9.29 0.43 -18.54
C ARG A 43 -7.78 0.45 -18.31
N ASP A 44 -7.13 1.56 -18.67
CA ASP A 44 -5.71 1.78 -18.37
C ASP A 44 -5.45 1.77 -16.86
N ILE A 45 -4.39 1.09 -16.46
CA ILE A 45 -3.89 1.08 -15.09
C ILE A 45 -2.73 2.08 -15.00
N TRP A 46 -3.02 3.30 -14.57
CA TRP A 46 -2.07 4.40 -14.54
C TRP A 46 -1.02 4.27 -13.43
N VAL A 47 0.23 4.59 -13.75
CA VAL A 47 1.33 4.82 -12.81
C VAL A 47 1.98 6.17 -13.10
N LEU A 48 2.30 6.89 -12.03
CA LEU A 48 3.08 8.11 -12.04
C LEU A 48 4.52 7.79 -11.65
N GLU A 49 5.46 8.13 -12.52
CA GLU A 49 6.89 8.14 -12.22
C GLU A 49 7.31 9.60 -11.93
N ILE A 50 7.62 9.89 -10.66
CA ILE A 50 7.95 11.24 -10.19
C ILE A 50 9.40 11.28 -9.72
N THR A 51 10.26 12.02 -10.42
CA THR A 51 11.67 12.24 -10.07
C THR A 51 12.23 13.47 -10.79
N ASN A 52 13.33 14.05 -10.32
CA ASN A 52 14.07 15.04 -11.09
C ASN A 52 15.07 14.36 -12.06
N PRO A 53 14.81 14.26 -13.38
CA PRO A 53 15.70 13.55 -14.29
C PRO A 53 17.07 14.24 -14.48
N VAL A 54 17.20 15.52 -14.13
CA VAL A 54 18.47 16.27 -14.22
C VAL A 54 19.54 15.70 -13.30
N THR A 55 19.15 15.14 -12.15
CA THR A 55 20.09 14.55 -11.18
C THR A 55 20.36 13.06 -11.44
N GLY A 56 19.79 12.49 -12.50
CA GLY A 56 20.00 11.12 -12.93
C GLY A 56 18.70 10.45 -13.41
N PRO A 57 18.79 9.45 -14.31
CA PRO A 57 17.62 8.71 -14.77
C PRO A 57 16.97 7.91 -13.63
N ALA A 58 15.68 7.60 -13.77
CA ALA A 58 14.88 6.95 -12.74
C ALA A 58 15.46 5.61 -12.25
N ASP A 59 15.88 4.76 -13.19
CA ASP A 59 16.47 3.44 -12.93
C ASP A 59 17.82 3.50 -12.19
N SER A 60 18.49 4.66 -12.18
CA SER A 60 19.76 4.90 -11.49
C SER A 60 19.60 5.36 -10.05
N LYS A 61 18.38 5.63 -9.59
CA LYS A 61 18.08 6.14 -8.25
C LYS A 61 17.35 5.09 -7.41
N PRO A 62 17.49 5.08 -6.07
CA PRO A 62 16.58 4.34 -5.20
C PRO A 62 15.13 4.77 -5.44
N ALA A 63 14.17 3.85 -5.36
CA ALA A 63 12.76 4.14 -5.56
C ALA A 63 11.89 3.80 -4.34
N TYR A 64 10.78 4.53 -4.22
CA TYR A 64 9.70 4.27 -3.27
C TYR A 64 8.40 4.05 -4.03
N TYR A 65 7.65 3.01 -3.67
CA TYR A 65 6.41 2.64 -4.34
C TYR A 65 5.18 2.87 -3.45
N ILE A 66 4.13 3.43 -4.03
CA ILE A 66 2.83 3.59 -3.38
C ILE A 66 1.77 3.00 -4.29
N ASP A 67 0.94 2.11 -3.77
CA ASP A 67 -0.25 1.65 -4.47
C ASP A 67 -1.53 1.87 -3.67
N ALA A 68 -2.62 1.96 -4.41
CA ALA A 68 -3.94 2.25 -3.90
C ALA A 68 -5.03 1.52 -4.69
N GLN A 69 -6.14 1.31 -3.99
CA GLN A 69 -7.40 0.80 -4.50
C GLN A 69 -7.24 -0.53 -5.23
N ILE A 70 -6.58 -1.48 -4.57
CA ILE A 70 -6.57 -2.89 -4.95
C ILE A 70 -7.92 -3.55 -4.68
N HIS A 71 -8.58 -3.19 -3.57
CA HIS A 71 -9.99 -3.50 -3.36
C HIS A 71 -10.85 -2.36 -3.88
N ALA A 72 -11.98 -2.72 -4.48
CA ALA A 72 -12.81 -1.80 -5.23
C ALA A 72 -13.43 -0.68 -4.36
N GLU A 73 -13.97 -1.02 -3.19
CA GLU A 73 -14.73 -0.11 -2.33
C GLU A 73 -13.87 0.89 -1.52
N GLU A 74 -12.54 0.76 -1.58
CA GLU A 74 -11.58 1.50 -0.72
C GLU A 74 -11.13 2.83 -1.36
N HIS A 75 -12.08 3.69 -1.72
CA HIS A 75 -11.86 4.94 -2.47
C HIS A 75 -10.90 5.94 -1.81
N ALA A 76 -10.84 5.95 -0.48
CA ALA A 76 -9.91 6.79 0.30
C ALA A 76 -8.45 6.58 -0.10
N THR A 77 -8.08 5.34 -0.42
CA THR A 77 -6.71 4.96 -0.78
C THR A 77 -6.25 5.70 -2.06
N SER A 78 -7.14 5.78 -3.04
CA SER A 78 -6.94 6.47 -4.32
C SER A 78 -6.71 7.97 -4.12
N SER A 79 -7.45 8.57 -3.18
CA SER A 79 -7.27 9.96 -2.76
C SER A 79 -5.92 10.20 -2.08
N VAL A 80 -5.42 9.25 -1.27
CA VAL A 80 -4.09 9.35 -0.65
C VAL A 80 -2.99 9.33 -1.71
N ALA A 81 -3.06 8.43 -2.70
CA ALA A 81 -2.10 8.36 -3.80
C ALA A 81 -2.14 9.61 -4.70
N LEU A 82 -3.32 10.13 -5.01
CA LEU A 82 -3.49 11.39 -5.74
C LEU A 82 -2.91 12.57 -4.95
N TYR A 83 -3.17 12.64 -3.65
CA TYR A 83 -2.60 13.67 -2.77
C TYR A 83 -1.07 13.57 -2.72
N ALA A 84 -0.50 12.36 -2.61
CA ALA A 84 0.94 12.14 -2.62
C ALA A 84 1.59 12.70 -3.90
N SER A 85 0.98 12.39 -5.04
CA SER A 85 1.42 12.87 -6.35
C SER A 85 1.38 14.40 -6.44
N TRP A 86 0.24 15.00 -6.06
CA TRP A 86 0.08 16.45 -6.01
C TRP A 86 1.06 17.12 -5.04
N TYR A 87 1.24 16.55 -3.84
CA TYR A 87 2.10 17.10 -2.80
C TYR A 87 3.57 17.12 -3.23
N LEU A 88 4.07 16.03 -3.82
CA LEU A 88 5.44 15.96 -4.34
C LEU A 88 5.68 17.01 -5.44
N LEU A 89 4.76 17.11 -6.41
CA LEU A 89 4.92 18.01 -7.55
C LEU A 89 4.78 19.49 -7.17
N THR A 90 3.82 19.82 -6.30
CA THR A 90 3.52 21.22 -5.94
C THR A 90 4.44 21.80 -4.86
N ASN A 91 5.25 20.96 -4.21
CA ASN A 91 6.23 21.37 -3.19
C ASN A 91 7.69 21.17 -3.63
N TYR A 92 7.96 20.62 -4.81
CA TYR A 92 9.32 20.61 -5.36
C TYR A 92 9.84 22.03 -5.57
N GLY A 93 11.07 22.31 -5.10
CA GLY A 93 11.67 23.65 -5.09
C GLY A 93 11.13 24.58 -4.00
N ILE A 94 10.22 24.10 -3.13
CA ILE A 94 9.63 24.86 -2.03
C ILE A 94 9.93 24.19 -0.69
N ASP A 95 9.57 22.92 -0.56
CA ASP A 95 9.87 22.09 0.62
C ASP A 95 11.23 21.40 0.42
N GLU A 96 12.14 21.62 1.36
CA GLU A 96 13.52 21.09 1.28
C GLU A 96 13.56 19.56 1.30
N GLU A 97 12.65 18.92 2.04
CA GLU A 97 12.60 17.45 2.13
C GLU A 97 12.08 16.85 0.82
N VAL A 98 10.98 17.37 0.27
CA VAL A 98 10.44 16.95 -1.02
C VAL A 98 11.47 17.16 -2.13
N THR A 99 12.10 18.33 -2.18
CA THR A 99 13.12 18.65 -3.19
C THR A 99 14.28 17.66 -3.13
N ARG A 100 14.84 17.46 -1.92
CA ARG A 100 15.94 16.51 -1.69
C ARG A 100 15.54 15.09 -2.07
N LEU A 101 14.31 14.67 -1.79
CA LEU A 101 13.82 13.33 -2.14
C LEU A 101 13.70 13.15 -3.65
N LEU A 102 13.07 14.07 -4.38
CA LEU A 102 12.93 13.95 -5.85
C LEU A 102 14.27 14.09 -6.59
N ASP A 103 15.23 14.84 -6.04
CA ASP A 103 16.59 14.88 -6.56
C ASP A 103 17.34 13.56 -6.40
N GLN A 104 17.03 12.77 -5.38
CA GLN A 104 17.81 11.59 -5.00
C GLN A 104 17.09 10.27 -5.23
N GLN A 105 15.79 10.29 -5.46
CA GLN A 105 14.92 9.12 -5.50
C GLN A 105 13.88 9.23 -6.61
N VAL A 106 13.18 8.12 -6.85
CA VAL A 106 11.98 8.05 -7.69
C VAL A 106 10.80 7.63 -6.85
N PHE A 107 9.66 8.29 -7.06
CA PHE A 107 8.38 7.82 -6.53
C PHE A 107 7.57 7.22 -7.66
N TYR A 108 7.24 5.95 -7.53
CA TYR A 108 6.29 5.27 -8.41
C TYR A 108 4.96 5.20 -7.66
N ILE A 109 3.93 5.86 -8.18
CA ILE A 109 2.63 5.97 -7.52
C ILE A 109 1.53 5.42 -8.43
N LEU A 110 0.84 4.39 -7.97
CA LEU A 110 -0.27 3.75 -8.65
C LEU A 110 -1.57 4.12 -7.93
N PRO A 111 -2.35 5.11 -8.42
CA PRO A 111 -3.51 5.62 -7.70
C PRO A 111 -4.73 4.69 -7.72
N ARG A 112 -4.85 3.81 -8.72
CA ARG A 112 -5.98 2.88 -8.83
C ARG A 112 -5.59 1.61 -9.58
N LEU A 113 -5.35 0.53 -8.85
CA LEU A 113 -5.04 -0.78 -9.43
C LEU A 113 -6.28 -1.47 -9.99
N ASN A 114 -7.42 -1.29 -9.32
CA ASN A 114 -8.68 -1.92 -9.67
C ASN A 114 -9.69 -0.89 -10.24
N PRO A 115 -9.49 -0.38 -11.47
CA PRO A 115 -10.37 0.65 -12.02
C PRO A 115 -11.78 0.16 -12.33
N ASP A 116 -11.97 -1.11 -12.68
CA ASP A 116 -13.30 -1.62 -13.02
C ASP A 116 -14.17 -1.81 -11.78
N GLY A 117 -13.64 -2.50 -10.76
CA GLY A 117 -14.33 -2.69 -9.51
C GLY A 117 -14.59 -1.36 -8.80
N ALA A 118 -13.63 -0.42 -8.83
CA ALA A 118 -13.82 0.93 -8.31
C ALA A 118 -15.06 1.63 -8.88
N GLU A 119 -15.28 1.52 -10.19
CA GLU A 119 -16.43 2.14 -10.86
C GLU A 119 -17.75 1.49 -10.45
N LEU A 120 -17.73 0.19 -10.13
CA LEU A 120 -18.91 -0.54 -9.62
C LEU A 120 -19.32 -0.08 -8.21
N SER A 121 -18.38 0.34 -7.37
CA SER A 121 -18.67 0.80 -6.01
C SER A 121 -18.83 2.32 -5.89
N LEU A 122 -18.25 3.11 -6.83
CA LEU A 122 -18.39 4.58 -6.85
C LEU A 122 -19.71 5.09 -7.43
N LYS A 123 -20.46 4.24 -8.15
CA LYS A 123 -21.68 4.64 -8.85
C LYS A 123 -22.90 4.00 -8.22
N GLU A 124 -24.02 4.71 -8.31
CA GLU A 124 -25.29 4.22 -7.80
C GLU A 124 -25.78 3.00 -8.60
N PRO A 125 -26.32 1.98 -7.92
CA PRO A 125 -26.45 1.87 -6.46
C PRO A 125 -25.09 1.51 -5.81
N TYR A 126 -24.62 2.28 -4.81
CA TYR A 126 -23.26 2.14 -4.26
C TYR A 126 -23.02 0.75 -3.66
N ARG A 127 -22.20 -0.07 -4.33
CA ARG A 127 -21.98 -1.46 -3.94
C ARG A 127 -20.77 -1.62 -3.02
N LEU A 128 -20.95 -2.39 -1.94
CA LEU A 128 -19.84 -2.91 -1.17
C LEU A 128 -19.22 -4.09 -1.92
N TRP A 129 -18.19 -3.80 -2.71
CA TRP A 129 -17.56 -4.76 -3.60
C TRP A 129 -16.06 -4.72 -3.43
N CYS A 130 -15.45 -5.89 -3.17
CA CYS A 130 -14.00 -6.01 -3.00
C CYS A 130 -13.28 -6.28 -4.33
N GLY A 131 -13.97 -6.95 -5.26
CA GLY A 131 -13.35 -7.57 -6.43
C GLY A 131 -12.98 -6.69 -7.59
N ASN A 132 -12.24 -7.27 -8.55
CA ASN A 132 -11.79 -6.57 -9.76
C ASN A 132 -12.87 -6.30 -10.81
N GLY A 133 -14.11 -6.77 -10.61
CA GLY A 133 -15.21 -6.56 -11.55
C GLY A 133 -15.25 -7.54 -12.72
N ARG A 134 -14.33 -8.51 -12.79
CA ARG A 134 -14.42 -9.68 -13.70
C ARG A 134 -15.72 -10.45 -13.53
N PHE A 135 -16.19 -10.47 -12.30
CA PHE A 135 -17.38 -11.15 -11.87
C PHE A 135 -18.41 -10.10 -11.51
N SER A 136 -19.37 -9.82 -12.40
CA SER A 136 -20.41 -8.84 -12.08
C SER A 136 -21.27 -9.35 -10.92
N PRO A 137 -21.64 -8.49 -9.94
CA PRO A 137 -22.53 -8.87 -8.84
C PRO A 137 -23.83 -9.54 -9.29
N ASP A 138 -24.35 -9.14 -10.46
CA ASP A 138 -25.63 -9.59 -10.99
C ASP A 138 -25.53 -10.91 -11.80
N GLU A 139 -24.33 -11.24 -12.32
CA GLU A 139 -24.12 -12.34 -13.27
C GLU A 139 -23.91 -13.72 -12.63
N ILE A 140 -23.54 -13.79 -11.33
CA ILE A 140 -22.95 -15.02 -10.77
C ILE A 140 -23.76 -15.68 -9.66
N ARG A 141 -24.67 -14.94 -9.01
CA ARG A 141 -25.52 -15.52 -7.97
C ARG A 141 -26.72 -16.18 -8.61
N SER A 142 -26.66 -17.48 -8.87
CA SER A 142 -27.76 -18.23 -9.47
C SER A 142 -28.94 -18.42 -8.52
N SER A 143 -28.71 -18.35 -7.20
CA SER A 143 -29.70 -18.61 -6.15
C SER A 143 -29.50 -17.70 -4.94
N GLY A 144 -30.51 -17.64 -4.08
CA GLY A 144 -30.46 -16.86 -2.83
C GLY A 144 -30.62 -15.35 -2.99
N LEU A 145 -30.29 -14.62 -1.93
CA LEU A 145 -30.48 -13.17 -1.83
C LEU A 145 -29.48 -12.43 -2.74
N ILE A 146 -30.03 -11.72 -3.72
CA ILE A 146 -29.33 -10.91 -4.68
C ILE A 146 -29.48 -9.46 -4.29
N GLU A 147 -28.37 -8.81 -3.96
CA GLU A 147 -28.38 -7.41 -3.55
C GLU A 147 -28.82 -6.48 -4.67
N GLN A 148 -29.92 -5.77 -4.44
CA GLN A 148 -30.57 -4.88 -5.39
C GLN A 148 -31.18 -3.72 -4.61
N ASP A 149 -31.12 -2.53 -5.21
CA ASP A 149 -31.79 -1.32 -4.73
C ASP A 149 -33.27 -1.44 -5.14
N ILE A 150 -34.09 -1.96 -4.22
CA ILE A 150 -35.50 -2.31 -4.49
C ILE A 150 -36.45 -1.18 -4.11
N ASP A 151 -35.99 -0.19 -3.35
CA ASP A 151 -36.73 1.03 -3.04
C ASP A 151 -36.32 2.24 -3.91
N GLU A 152 -35.36 2.05 -4.82
CA GLU A 152 -34.87 3.03 -5.80
C GLU A 152 -34.27 4.29 -5.15
N ASN A 153 -33.61 4.12 -4.00
CA ASN A 153 -33.03 5.24 -3.22
C ASN A 153 -31.55 5.54 -3.56
N GLY A 154 -30.93 4.76 -4.44
CA GLY A 154 -29.53 4.88 -4.87
C GLY A 154 -28.50 4.22 -3.94
N MET A 155 -28.94 3.57 -2.86
CA MET A 155 -28.08 2.95 -1.84
C MET A 155 -28.48 1.49 -1.62
N LEU A 156 -27.50 0.62 -1.46
CA LEU A 156 -27.75 -0.75 -1.00
C LEU A 156 -27.65 -0.78 0.52
N LEU A 157 -28.79 -0.87 1.20
CA LEU A 157 -28.87 -0.81 2.64
C LEU A 157 -29.22 -2.18 3.25
N ARG A 158 -29.90 -2.17 4.40
CA ARG A 158 -30.36 -3.36 5.09
C ARG A 158 -31.89 -3.39 5.11
N MET A 159 -32.43 -4.60 5.07
CA MET A 159 -33.81 -4.88 5.44
C MET A 159 -33.85 -5.41 6.87
N ARG A 160 -34.71 -4.86 7.72
CA ARG A 160 -35.09 -5.50 8.98
C ARG A 160 -36.46 -6.15 8.83
N VAL A 161 -36.48 -7.48 8.94
CA VAL A 161 -37.63 -8.34 8.67
C VAL A 161 -38.20 -8.82 10.01
N PRO A 162 -39.46 -8.50 10.36
CA PRO A 162 -40.09 -9.03 11.56
C PRO A 162 -40.11 -10.56 11.57
N ASP A 163 -39.47 -11.18 12.56
CA ASP A 163 -39.47 -12.62 12.78
C ASP A 163 -39.34 -12.89 14.28
N PRO A 164 -40.31 -13.55 14.95
CA PRO A 164 -40.20 -13.94 16.36
C PRO A 164 -38.94 -14.76 16.72
N LYS A 165 -38.32 -15.41 15.73
CA LYS A 165 -37.07 -16.18 15.86
C LYS A 165 -35.81 -15.36 15.55
N GLY A 166 -35.95 -14.10 15.16
CA GLY A 166 -34.84 -13.24 14.73
C GLY A 166 -33.87 -12.91 15.87
N GLU A 167 -32.63 -12.58 15.54
CA GLU A 167 -31.53 -12.38 16.50
C GLU A 167 -31.52 -10.98 17.11
N TRP A 168 -32.25 -10.04 16.48
CA TRP A 168 -32.17 -8.61 16.76
C TRP A 168 -33.48 -8.07 17.33
N LYS A 169 -33.37 -7.03 18.15
CA LYS A 169 -34.48 -6.18 18.58
C LYS A 169 -34.11 -4.71 18.41
N LYS A 170 -35.12 -3.85 18.33
CA LYS A 170 -34.90 -2.39 18.35
C LYS A 170 -34.31 -2.00 19.71
N SER A 171 -33.32 -1.13 19.74
CA SER A 171 -32.83 -0.56 21.00
C SER A 171 -33.97 0.19 21.70
N ALA A 172 -34.04 0.03 23.03
CA ALA A 172 -34.99 0.75 23.86
C ALA A 172 -34.64 2.24 24.02
N LYS A 173 -33.38 2.61 23.75
CA LYS A 173 -32.89 4.00 23.81
C LYS A 173 -33.08 4.71 22.48
N ASP A 174 -32.75 4.02 21.38
CA ASP A 174 -32.90 4.55 20.02
C ASP A 174 -33.39 3.46 19.07
N SER A 175 -34.67 3.51 18.70
CA SER A 175 -35.30 2.50 17.84
C SER A 175 -34.73 2.40 16.42
N ARG A 176 -33.83 3.32 16.04
CA ARG A 176 -33.05 3.24 14.80
C ARG A 176 -31.94 2.20 14.88
N LEU A 177 -31.44 1.90 16.07
CA LEU A 177 -30.38 0.92 16.30
C LEU A 177 -30.96 -0.48 16.57
N MET A 178 -30.20 -1.49 16.17
CA MET A 178 -30.55 -2.90 16.34
C MET A 178 -29.57 -3.55 17.33
N VAL A 179 -30.10 -4.06 18.43
CA VAL A 179 -29.30 -4.71 19.48
C VAL A 179 -29.57 -6.22 19.49
N GLN A 180 -28.54 -6.99 19.79
CA GLN A 180 -28.67 -8.44 19.88
C GLN A 180 -29.56 -8.81 21.07
N ARG A 181 -30.34 -9.88 20.91
CA ARG A 181 -31.14 -10.45 22.00
C ARG A 181 -30.25 -11.07 23.07
N GLU A 182 -30.71 -11.01 24.32
CA GLU A 182 -30.04 -11.69 25.43
C GLU A 182 -30.37 -13.19 25.45
N PRO A 183 -29.48 -14.05 25.95
CA PRO A 183 -29.78 -15.47 26.16
C PRO A 183 -31.02 -15.66 27.05
N GLY A 184 -32.01 -16.41 26.55
CA GLY A 184 -33.27 -16.68 27.26
C GLY A 184 -34.36 -15.62 27.11
N GLU A 185 -34.14 -14.59 26.30
CA GLU A 185 -35.15 -13.57 26.00
C GLU A 185 -36.22 -14.11 25.03
N GLU A 186 -37.50 -14.05 25.41
CA GLU A 186 -38.65 -14.52 24.62
C GLU A 186 -39.83 -13.52 24.66
N GLY A 187 -40.74 -13.61 23.67
CA GLY A 187 -42.03 -12.89 23.66
C GLY A 187 -42.00 -11.43 23.22
N GLY A 188 -40.87 -10.92 22.72
CA GLY A 188 -40.74 -9.55 22.18
C GLY A 188 -40.87 -9.45 20.65
N ASP A 189 -40.77 -8.20 20.16
CA ASP A 189 -40.69 -7.89 18.73
C ASP A 189 -39.25 -8.07 18.23
N TYR A 190 -39.04 -9.11 17.41
CA TYR A 190 -37.71 -9.50 16.94
C TYR A 190 -37.61 -9.42 15.42
N TYR A 191 -36.36 -9.31 14.95
CA TYR A 191 -36.05 -9.03 13.56
C TYR A 191 -34.85 -9.86 13.09
N ARG A 192 -34.88 -10.23 11.82
CA ARG A 192 -33.68 -10.63 11.05
C ARG A 192 -33.19 -9.44 10.24
N LEU A 193 -31.87 -9.35 10.05
CA LEU A 193 -31.26 -8.34 9.20
C LEU A 193 -30.70 -9.00 7.95
N TYR A 194 -31.11 -8.49 6.79
CA TYR A 194 -30.63 -8.92 5.49
C TYR A 194 -30.08 -7.73 4.71
N PRO A 195 -29.11 -7.92 3.79
CA PRO A 195 -28.91 -6.99 2.70
C PRO A 195 -30.23 -6.67 1.98
N GLU A 196 -30.35 -5.45 1.47
CA GLU A 196 -31.42 -5.09 0.55
C GLU A 196 -31.34 -5.88 -0.75
N GLY A 197 -32.44 -6.47 -1.20
CA GLY A 197 -32.45 -7.26 -2.43
C GLY A 197 -33.57 -8.29 -2.54
N LEU A 198 -33.61 -9.00 -3.67
CA LEU A 198 -34.58 -10.04 -3.99
C LEU A 198 -33.98 -11.44 -3.84
N ILE A 199 -34.82 -12.44 -3.56
CA ILE A 199 -34.37 -13.82 -3.29
C ILE A 199 -34.66 -14.71 -4.50
N ARG A 200 -33.63 -15.25 -5.15
CA ARG A 200 -33.80 -16.28 -6.19
C ARG A 200 -34.06 -17.64 -5.53
N ASP A 201 -34.99 -18.40 -6.11
CA ASP A 201 -35.40 -19.73 -5.62
C ASP A 201 -35.92 -19.74 -4.17
N PHE A 202 -36.60 -18.68 -3.76
CA PHE A 202 -37.16 -18.57 -2.41
C PHE A 202 -38.22 -19.66 -2.14
N ASP A 203 -37.98 -20.47 -1.11
CA ASP A 203 -38.86 -21.58 -0.71
C ASP A 203 -39.94 -21.14 0.30
N GLY A 204 -39.97 -19.86 0.68
CA GLY A 204 -40.88 -19.33 1.71
C GLY A 204 -40.33 -19.42 3.14
N ILE A 205 -39.14 -20.00 3.34
CA ILE A 205 -38.63 -20.35 4.66
C ILE A 205 -37.21 -19.81 4.86
N ASP A 206 -36.28 -20.13 3.96
CA ASP A 206 -34.87 -19.81 4.08
C ASP A 206 -34.47 -18.64 3.17
N VAL A 207 -33.56 -17.81 3.66
CA VAL A 207 -32.99 -16.69 2.91
C VAL A 207 -31.49 -16.95 2.79
N PRO A 208 -31.07 -17.80 1.82
CA PRO A 208 -29.67 -18.10 1.65
C PRO A 208 -28.95 -16.86 1.12
N ILE A 209 -27.86 -16.48 1.76
CA ILE A 209 -26.97 -15.40 1.31
C ILE A 209 -25.72 -16.06 0.75
N GLU A 210 -25.61 -16.09 -0.58
CA GLU A 210 -24.42 -16.61 -1.23
C GLU A 210 -23.27 -15.62 -1.09
N GLN A 211 -22.08 -16.14 -0.77
CA GLN A 211 -20.87 -15.33 -0.88
C GLN A 211 -20.67 -14.98 -2.36
N PRO A 212 -20.33 -13.71 -2.69
CA PRO A 212 -20.04 -13.37 -4.07
C PRO A 212 -18.85 -14.18 -4.58
N ARG A 213 -18.61 -14.16 -5.89
CA ARG A 213 -17.31 -14.59 -6.42
C ARG A 213 -16.60 -13.33 -6.82
N ASP A 214 -15.57 -12.93 -6.09
CA ASP A 214 -15.12 -11.53 -6.15
C ASP A 214 -13.65 -11.33 -6.45
N GLY A 215 -12.94 -12.26 -7.12
CA GLY A 215 -11.63 -11.97 -7.74
C GLY A 215 -10.72 -11.04 -6.93
N ASN A 216 -10.55 -11.33 -5.63
CA ASN A 216 -9.85 -10.48 -4.68
C ASN A 216 -8.37 -10.38 -5.07
N LEU A 217 -8.00 -9.23 -5.64
CA LEU A 217 -6.64 -9.00 -6.14
C LEU A 217 -5.57 -9.15 -5.06
N ASN A 218 -5.88 -8.81 -3.80
CA ASN A 218 -4.94 -8.95 -2.69
C ASN A 218 -4.89 -10.38 -2.11
N ARG A 219 -5.35 -11.38 -2.88
CA ARG A 219 -5.15 -12.82 -2.68
C ARG A 219 -4.50 -13.49 -3.88
N ASN A 220 -4.13 -12.72 -4.90
CA ASN A 220 -3.68 -13.23 -6.19
C ASN A 220 -2.14 -13.29 -6.33
N PHE A 221 -1.37 -12.84 -5.35
CA PHE A 221 0.10 -12.79 -5.44
C PHE A 221 0.78 -14.13 -5.08
N PRO A 222 1.99 -14.43 -5.59
CA PRO A 222 2.60 -15.76 -5.47
C PRO A 222 2.92 -16.23 -4.06
N ALA A 223 3.34 -15.33 -3.16
CA ALA A 223 3.80 -15.73 -1.84
C ALA A 223 2.68 -16.36 -1.01
N ASN A 224 2.95 -17.59 -0.57
CA ASN A 224 2.03 -18.40 0.21
C ASN A 224 0.65 -18.57 -0.45
N TRP A 225 0.51 -18.38 -1.78
CA TRP A 225 -0.78 -18.44 -2.47
C TRP A 225 -1.50 -19.77 -2.23
N ALA A 226 -2.82 -19.69 -2.06
CA ALA A 226 -3.70 -20.84 -1.88
C ALA A 226 -4.89 -20.76 -2.85
N PRO A 227 -5.41 -21.92 -3.32
CA PRO A 227 -6.53 -21.94 -4.26
C PRO A 227 -7.84 -21.43 -3.63
N GLU A 228 -8.82 -21.10 -4.49
CA GLU A 228 -10.13 -20.55 -4.12
C GLU A 228 -10.89 -21.36 -3.03
N THR A 229 -10.65 -22.67 -2.94
CA THR A 229 -11.24 -23.53 -1.90
C THR A 229 -10.66 -23.30 -0.49
N VAL A 230 -9.53 -22.60 -0.39
CA VAL A 230 -8.83 -22.28 0.87
C VAL A 230 -8.84 -20.77 1.08
N GLU A 231 -8.51 -20.00 0.05
CA GLU A 231 -8.47 -18.55 0.09
C GLU A 231 -9.47 -17.98 -0.91
N TYR A 232 -10.55 -17.44 -0.36
CA TYR A 232 -11.62 -16.85 -1.13
C TYR A 232 -11.13 -15.68 -2.01
N GLY A 233 -11.54 -15.69 -3.29
CA GLY A 233 -11.14 -14.66 -4.25
C GLY A 233 -9.71 -14.77 -4.79
N ALA A 234 -8.95 -15.82 -4.44
CA ALA A 234 -7.55 -15.97 -4.85
C ALA A 234 -7.30 -16.19 -6.35
N GLY A 235 -8.37 -16.44 -7.13
CA GLY A 235 -8.29 -16.73 -8.57
C GLY A 235 -7.92 -18.18 -8.87
N GLU A 236 -7.73 -18.48 -10.16
CA GLU A 236 -7.46 -19.86 -10.63
C GLU A 236 -5.98 -20.26 -10.45
N ALA A 237 -5.09 -19.27 -10.41
CA ALA A 237 -3.65 -19.40 -10.20
C ALA A 237 -3.09 -18.07 -9.66
N PRO A 238 -1.86 -18.06 -9.09
CA PRO A 238 -1.19 -16.80 -8.79
C PRO A 238 -1.06 -15.94 -10.05
N LEU A 239 -1.35 -14.65 -9.92
CA LEU A 239 -1.31 -13.63 -10.98
C LEU A 239 -2.26 -13.95 -12.14
N SER A 240 -3.36 -14.65 -11.86
CA SER A 240 -4.41 -14.95 -12.85
C SER A 240 -5.24 -13.73 -13.24
N GLU A 241 -5.32 -12.71 -12.38
CA GLU A 241 -6.02 -11.47 -12.69
C GLU A 241 -5.07 -10.49 -13.42
N PRO A 242 -5.54 -9.83 -14.50
CA PRO A 242 -4.69 -8.99 -15.34
C PRO A 242 -4.09 -7.81 -14.58
N GLU A 243 -4.82 -7.25 -13.61
CA GLU A 243 -4.34 -6.15 -12.76
C GLU A 243 -3.17 -6.61 -11.88
N ALA A 244 -3.32 -7.75 -11.20
CA ALA A 244 -2.28 -8.30 -10.34
C ALA A 244 -1.03 -8.70 -11.15
N SER A 245 -1.23 -9.30 -12.33
CA SER A 245 -0.13 -9.63 -13.24
C SER A 245 0.62 -8.38 -13.73
N ALA A 246 -0.10 -7.31 -14.11
CA ALA A 246 0.51 -6.06 -14.55
C ALA A 246 1.34 -5.42 -13.43
N LEU A 247 0.80 -5.39 -12.20
CA LEU A 247 1.52 -4.88 -11.04
C LEU A 247 2.76 -5.72 -10.70
N ALA A 248 2.63 -7.04 -10.67
CA ALA A 248 3.77 -7.91 -10.40
C ALA A 248 4.88 -7.71 -11.44
N ARG A 249 4.52 -7.58 -12.72
CA ARG A 249 5.50 -7.27 -13.77
C ARG A 249 6.16 -5.92 -13.55
N PHE A 250 5.38 -4.89 -13.23
CA PHE A 250 5.90 -3.56 -12.92
C PHE A 250 6.92 -3.62 -11.78
N ILE A 251 6.60 -4.24 -10.64
CA ILE A 251 7.51 -4.35 -9.49
C ILE A 251 8.80 -5.10 -9.85
N LEU A 252 8.71 -6.18 -10.64
CA LEU A 252 9.87 -6.95 -11.09
C LEU A 252 10.78 -6.16 -12.05
N ASP A 253 10.19 -5.30 -12.88
CA ASP A 253 10.92 -4.45 -13.83
C ASP A 253 11.53 -3.20 -13.19
N HIS A 254 11.15 -2.87 -11.94
CA HIS A 254 11.69 -1.76 -11.16
C HIS A 254 12.47 -2.29 -9.94
N PRO A 255 13.61 -2.95 -10.17
CA PRO A 255 14.37 -3.56 -9.09
C PRO A 255 14.92 -2.55 -8.08
N ASN A 256 14.89 -1.24 -8.39
CA ASN A 256 15.32 -0.15 -7.51
C ASN A 256 14.31 0.22 -6.41
N ILE A 257 13.10 -0.35 -6.39
CA ILE A 257 12.13 -0.16 -5.30
C ILE A 257 12.71 -0.67 -3.98
N ALA A 258 13.01 0.24 -3.06
CA ALA A 258 13.64 -0.03 -1.77
C ALA A 258 12.64 -0.13 -0.62
N GLY A 259 11.46 0.48 -0.76
CA GLY A 259 10.37 0.40 0.18
C GLY A 259 9.03 0.73 -0.47
N MET A 260 7.94 0.33 0.17
CA MET A 260 6.60 0.62 -0.33
C MET A 260 5.53 0.76 0.75
N CYS A 261 4.41 1.38 0.38
CA CYS A 261 3.18 1.41 1.17
C CYS A 261 1.98 1.01 0.29
N ALA A 262 1.24 -0.02 0.72
CA ALA A 262 -0.01 -0.45 0.10
C ALA A 262 -1.19 0.08 0.92
N TYR A 263 -2.01 0.94 0.32
CA TYR A 263 -3.15 1.54 1.00
C TYR A 263 -4.41 0.70 0.90
N HIS A 264 -5.09 0.57 2.04
CA HIS A 264 -6.36 -0.12 2.22
C HIS A 264 -7.33 0.71 3.08
N THR A 265 -8.59 0.26 3.18
CA THR A 265 -9.52 0.72 4.22
C THR A 265 -10.28 -0.47 4.79
N HIS A 266 -10.45 -0.59 6.10
CA HIS A 266 -10.36 0.44 7.15
C HIS A 266 -9.81 -0.19 8.43
N GLY A 267 -9.51 0.65 9.40
CA GLY A 267 -9.01 0.20 10.70
C GLY A 267 -8.15 1.22 11.42
N GLY A 268 -7.71 2.27 10.71
CA GLY A 268 -6.85 3.31 11.25
C GLY A 268 -5.56 2.73 11.80
N VAL A 269 -4.92 1.84 11.04
CA VAL A 269 -3.80 1.00 11.50
C VAL A 269 -2.73 0.86 10.42
N ILE A 270 -1.47 0.84 10.84
CA ILE A 270 -0.32 0.52 9.99
C ILE A 270 0.06 -0.95 10.24
N LEU A 271 0.21 -1.70 9.17
CA LEU A 271 0.42 -3.13 9.17
C LEU A 271 1.84 -3.47 8.75
N ARG A 272 2.53 -4.30 9.55
CA ARG A 272 3.82 -4.92 9.18
C ARG A 272 3.62 -6.41 8.86
N PRO A 273 4.37 -6.97 7.89
CA PRO A 273 4.33 -8.41 7.58
C PRO A 273 4.80 -9.26 8.77
N SER A 274 4.52 -10.56 8.81
CA SER A 274 3.93 -11.42 7.76
C SER A 274 2.42 -11.65 7.94
N MET A 275 1.75 -12.11 6.87
CA MET A 275 0.36 -12.59 6.94
C MET A 275 0.21 -14.00 7.52
N THR A 276 1.28 -14.79 7.52
CA THR A 276 1.26 -16.21 7.86
C THR A 276 2.19 -16.59 9.02
N ARG A 277 3.01 -15.65 9.51
CA ARG A 277 4.07 -15.91 10.49
C ARG A 277 4.10 -14.90 11.62
N TYR A 278 4.50 -15.38 12.80
CA TYR A 278 4.71 -14.53 13.97
C TYR A 278 5.91 -13.61 13.81
N ASP A 279 5.90 -12.45 14.47
CA ASP A 279 7.05 -11.54 14.52
C ASP A 279 8.30 -12.23 15.08
N SER A 280 8.14 -13.22 15.97
CA SER A 280 9.24 -14.02 16.52
C SER A 280 9.96 -14.91 15.49
N GLU A 281 9.37 -15.13 14.32
CA GLU A 281 9.98 -15.86 13.20
C GLU A 281 10.71 -14.93 12.22
N MET A 282 10.46 -13.62 12.31
CA MET A 282 11.21 -12.60 11.58
C MET A 282 12.62 -12.47 12.15
N SER A 283 13.60 -12.10 11.31
CA SER A 283 14.93 -11.82 11.85
C SER A 283 14.84 -10.64 12.84
N PRO A 284 15.60 -10.65 13.95
CA PRO A 284 15.58 -9.53 14.89
C PRO A 284 15.92 -8.18 14.23
N ARG A 285 16.75 -8.17 13.19
CA ARG A 285 17.11 -6.95 12.46
C ARG A 285 15.93 -6.41 11.65
N ASP A 286 15.26 -7.28 10.90
CA ASP A 286 14.11 -6.89 10.09
C ASP A 286 12.94 -6.44 10.99
N LEU A 287 12.69 -7.15 12.10
CA LEU A 287 11.65 -6.78 13.06
C LEU A 287 11.94 -5.42 13.70
N THR A 288 13.19 -5.19 14.15
CA THR A 288 13.59 -3.89 14.71
C THR A 288 13.36 -2.77 13.70
N LEU A 289 13.71 -3.00 12.44
CA LEU A 289 13.51 -2.03 11.37
C LEU A 289 12.02 -1.70 11.17
N TYR A 290 11.15 -2.71 11.16
CA TYR A 290 9.71 -2.51 11.07
C TYR A 290 9.15 -1.75 12.26
N GLN A 291 9.65 -2.01 13.47
CA GLN A 291 9.25 -1.30 14.68
C GLN A 291 9.70 0.16 14.67
N ASP A 292 10.93 0.45 14.25
CA ASP A 292 11.47 1.82 14.18
C ASP A 292 10.72 2.67 13.15
N LEU A 293 10.52 2.16 11.92
CA LEU A 293 9.75 2.86 10.88
C LEU A 293 8.27 2.96 11.25
N GLY A 294 7.71 1.89 11.83
CA GLY A 294 6.34 1.86 12.35
C GLY A 294 6.10 2.93 13.42
N ALA A 295 7.03 3.11 14.35
CA ALA A 295 6.93 4.15 15.38
C ALA A 295 6.88 5.57 14.78
N VAL A 296 7.61 5.81 13.68
CA VAL A 296 7.50 7.07 12.92
C VAL A 296 6.12 7.22 12.31
N GLY A 297 5.60 6.16 11.66
CA GLY A 297 4.26 6.12 11.11
C GLY A 297 3.20 6.41 12.15
N SER A 298 3.26 5.76 13.31
CA SER A 298 2.34 5.97 14.42
C SER A 298 2.37 7.38 14.98
N LYS A 299 3.56 7.99 15.08
CA LYS A 299 3.69 9.38 15.52
C LYS A 299 3.03 10.38 14.55
N LEU A 300 3.15 10.13 13.23
CA LEU A 300 2.68 11.06 12.20
C LEU A 300 1.18 10.91 11.92
N THR A 301 0.68 9.68 11.93
CA THR A 301 -0.71 9.36 11.58
C THR A 301 -1.63 9.33 12.80
N GLY A 302 -1.10 8.95 13.96
CA GLY A 302 -1.88 8.56 15.13
C GLY A 302 -2.33 7.09 15.10
N TYR A 303 -2.00 6.34 14.05
CA TYR A 303 -2.39 4.94 13.89
C TYR A 303 -1.39 4.02 14.59
N PRO A 304 -1.84 3.00 15.35
CA PRO A 304 -0.92 1.99 15.87
C PRO A 304 -0.26 1.22 14.72
N THR A 305 0.97 0.77 14.93
CA THR A 305 1.65 -0.15 14.01
C THR A 305 1.65 -1.55 14.59
N ILE A 306 1.02 -2.51 13.91
CA ILE A 306 0.79 -3.87 14.42
C ILE A 306 1.18 -4.95 13.40
N SER A 307 1.44 -6.16 13.89
CA SER A 307 1.70 -7.36 13.09
C SER A 307 0.43 -7.86 12.40
N ILE A 308 0.51 -8.19 11.11
CA ILE A 308 -0.65 -8.74 10.38
C ILE A 308 -1.08 -10.09 10.97
N PHE A 309 -0.14 -10.98 11.28
CA PHE A 309 -0.50 -12.31 11.77
C PHE A 309 -0.82 -12.32 13.28
N GLU A 310 0.01 -11.67 14.10
CA GLU A 310 -0.12 -11.79 15.56
C GLU A 310 -1.31 -10.97 16.11
N GLU A 311 -1.46 -9.73 15.62
CA GLU A 311 -2.37 -8.73 16.19
C GLU A 311 -3.59 -8.50 15.30
N PHE A 312 -3.43 -8.48 13.97
CA PHE A 312 -4.52 -8.18 13.03
C PHE A 312 -5.35 -9.41 12.64
N THR A 313 -4.76 -10.61 12.59
CA THR A 313 -5.44 -11.86 12.17
C THR A 313 -6.14 -12.50 13.37
N PRO A 314 -7.49 -12.61 13.40
CA PRO A 314 -8.20 -13.11 14.59
C PRO A 314 -7.97 -14.60 14.83
N ASP A 315 -8.19 -15.43 13.80
CA ASP A 315 -8.04 -16.89 13.83
C ASP A 315 -6.73 -17.30 13.14
N LYS A 316 -5.73 -17.63 13.96
CA LYS A 316 -4.38 -17.99 13.51
C LYS A 316 -4.36 -19.35 12.79
N SER A 317 -5.41 -20.15 12.90
CA SER A 317 -5.55 -21.41 12.15
C SER A 317 -6.01 -21.19 10.70
N LYS A 318 -6.44 -19.97 10.38
CA LYS A 318 -6.91 -19.55 9.05
C LYS A 318 -6.23 -18.23 8.64
N PRO A 319 -4.89 -18.21 8.50
CA PRO A 319 -4.21 -17.05 7.96
C PRO A 319 -4.70 -16.76 6.54
N ARG A 320 -4.47 -15.52 6.11
CA ARG A 320 -4.71 -15.09 4.73
C ARG A 320 -3.47 -15.34 3.88
N HIS A 321 -3.68 -15.61 2.60
CA HIS A 321 -2.65 -16.05 1.66
C HIS A 321 -2.64 -15.17 0.39
N GLY A 322 -1.50 -15.11 -0.30
CA GLY A 322 -1.41 -14.46 -1.62
C GLY A 322 -1.54 -12.94 -1.60
N GLY A 323 -1.19 -12.27 -0.49
CA GLY A 323 -1.19 -10.81 -0.39
C GLY A 323 0.03 -10.15 -1.04
N LEU A 324 -0.16 -8.93 -1.57
CA LEU A 324 0.91 -8.16 -2.22
C LEU A 324 2.10 -7.94 -1.29
N MET A 325 1.84 -7.49 -0.06
CA MET A 325 2.89 -7.21 0.92
C MET A 325 3.66 -8.45 1.36
N ASP A 326 2.96 -9.57 1.49
CA ASP A 326 3.60 -10.83 1.86
C ASP A 326 4.58 -11.25 0.74
N TRP A 327 4.19 -11.06 -0.52
CA TRP A 327 5.07 -11.29 -1.66
C TRP A 327 6.27 -10.35 -1.71
N THR A 328 6.05 -9.05 -1.58
CA THR A 328 7.14 -8.07 -1.68
C THR A 328 8.13 -8.15 -0.51
N TYR A 329 7.68 -8.50 0.70
CA TYR A 329 8.58 -8.75 1.82
C TYR A 329 9.14 -10.19 1.81
N GLU A 330 8.30 -11.23 1.84
CA GLU A 330 8.78 -12.60 2.08
C GLU A 330 9.61 -13.16 0.92
N GLU A 331 9.36 -12.77 -0.33
CA GLU A 331 10.12 -13.24 -1.49
C GLU A 331 11.19 -12.22 -1.93
N MET A 332 10.82 -10.93 -2.01
CA MET A 332 11.70 -9.89 -2.55
C MET A 332 12.49 -9.12 -1.48
N GLY A 333 12.09 -9.21 -0.21
CA GLY A 333 12.72 -8.51 0.91
C GLY A 333 12.63 -6.98 0.86
N ILE A 334 11.62 -6.45 0.16
CA ILE A 334 11.28 -5.03 0.13
C ILE A 334 10.58 -4.67 1.44
N ILE A 335 10.99 -3.56 2.05
CA ILE A 335 10.38 -3.08 3.29
C ILE A 335 9.01 -2.48 2.95
N SER A 336 7.97 -3.25 3.23
CA SER A 336 6.61 -2.96 2.80
C SER A 336 5.70 -2.79 4.01
N PHE A 337 4.93 -1.70 4.05
CA PHE A 337 3.86 -1.48 5.01
C PHE A 337 2.50 -1.48 4.32
N GLY A 338 1.48 -1.91 5.05
CA GLY A 338 0.09 -1.71 4.66
C GLY A 338 -0.47 -0.61 5.53
N THR A 339 -1.33 0.25 5.00
CA THR A 339 -2.07 1.17 5.87
C THR A 339 -3.55 1.06 5.59
N GLU A 340 -4.28 0.56 6.58
CA GLU A 340 -5.73 0.62 6.64
C GLU A 340 -6.10 2.04 7.08
N VAL A 341 -6.25 2.95 6.12
CA VAL A 341 -6.62 4.33 6.43
C VAL A 341 -8.05 4.38 6.92
N TRP A 342 -8.36 5.41 7.71
CA TRP A 342 -9.70 5.69 8.22
C TRP A 342 -10.23 4.65 9.22
N ASP A 343 -10.90 5.15 10.26
CA ASP A 343 -11.67 4.30 11.17
C ASP A 343 -12.73 5.12 11.92
N ILE A 344 -14.00 4.83 11.62
CA ILE A 344 -15.10 5.59 12.20
C ILE A 344 -15.28 5.34 13.70
N GLU A 345 -14.87 4.18 14.21
CA GLU A 345 -14.98 3.88 15.64
C GLU A 345 -13.99 4.75 16.43
N ILE A 346 -12.76 4.89 15.94
CA ILE A 346 -11.75 5.76 16.55
C ILE A 346 -12.24 7.22 16.56
N GLU A 347 -12.78 7.71 15.43
CA GLU A 347 -13.29 9.08 15.33
C GLU A 347 -14.52 9.32 16.22
N ALA A 348 -15.37 8.30 16.40
CA ALA A 348 -16.50 8.32 17.32
C ALA A 348 -16.09 8.14 18.81
N GLY A 349 -14.80 8.01 19.12
CA GLY A 349 -14.30 7.82 20.49
C GLY A 349 -14.59 6.42 21.07
N VAL A 350 -14.82 5.43 20.21
CA VAL A 350 -14.98 4.02 20.60
C VAL A 350 -13.60 3.38 20.73
N LYS A 351 -13.39 2.67 21.84
CA LYS A 351 -12.14 1.95 22.08
C LYS A 351 -12.08 0.72 21.19
N LYS A 352 -10.98 0.57 20.44
CA LYS A 352 -10.72 -0.63 19.64
C LYS A 352 -10.42 -1.85 20.51
N GLU A 353 -11.18 -2.92 20.30
CA GLU A 353 -10.95 -4.23 20.90
C GLU A 353 -10.18 -5.17 19.97
N ALA A 354 -10.40 -5.07 18.66
CA ALA A 354 -9.60 -5.68 17.61
C ALA A 354 -9.67 -4.82 16.35
N PHE A 355 -8.65 -4.93 15.50
CA PHE A 355 -8.51 -4.13 14.28
C PHE A 355 -9.21 -4.76 13.08
N LEU A 356 -9.36 -6.09 13.08
CA LEU A 356 -10.23 -6.80 12.13
C LEU A 356 -11.60 -7.08 12.78
N ASN A 357 -12.27 -6.02 13.23
CA ASN A 357 -13.65 -6.07 13.69
C ASN A 357 -14.52 -5.26 12.72
N PHE A 358 -15.49 -5.90 12.11
CA PHE A 358 -16.37 -5.24 11.15
C PHE A 358 -17.42 -4.33 11.82
N HIS A 359 -17.63 -4.43 13.15
CA HIS A 359 -18.71 -3.71 13.85
C HIS A 359 -18.42 -3.42 15.33
N PRO A 360 -19.01 -2.33 15.86
CA PRO A 360 -18.97 -2.00 17.28
C PRO A 360 -19.79 -3.03 18.05
N LYS A 361 -19.17 -3.67 19.04
CA LYS A 361 -19.86 -4.61 19.93
C LYS A 361 -20.58 -3.83 21.03
N GLY A 362 -21.91 -3.96 21.04
CA GLY A 362 -22.76 -3.42 22.08
C GLY A 362 -23.39 -2.06 21.74
N GLU A 363 -24.51 -1.78 22.42
CA GLU A 363 -25.38 -0.64 22.17
C GLU A 363 -24.67 0.71 22.37
N GLU A 364 -23.79 0.85 23.36
CA GLU A 364 -23.09 2.11 23.62
C GLU A 364 -22.15 2.49 22.47
N ALA A 365 -21.38 1.53 21.97
CA ALA A 365 -20.46 1.77 20.86
C ALA A 365 -21.23 2.05 19.56
N GLN A 366 -22.33 1.33 19.30
CA GLN A 366 -23.23 1.63 18.18
C GLN A 366 -23.81 3.05 18.26
N GLN A 367 -24.26 3.48 19.44
CA GLN A 367 -24.81 4.83 19.63
C GLN A 367 -23.77 5.91 19.34
N LYS A 368 -22.52 5.76 19.84
CA LYS A 368 -21.45 6.73 19.56
C LYS A 368 -21.16 6.86 18.07
N VAL A 369 -21.03 5.74 17.37
CA VAL A 369 -20.81 5.73 15.92
C VAL A 369 -22.00 6.36 15.19
N PHE A 370 -23.21 6.00 15.58
CA PHE A 370 -24.43 6.55 15.00
C PHE A 370 -24.52 8.07 15.17
N ASP A 371 -24.33 8.59 16.39
CA ASP A 371 -24.36 10.02 16.69
C ASP A 371 -23.32 10.77 15.85
N TRP A 372 -22.10 10.21 15.78
CA TRP A 372 -21.02 10.76 14.95
C TRP A 372 -21.38 10.78 13.47
N VAL A 373 -21.99 9.71 12.93
CA VAL A 373 -22.43 9.62 11.53
C VAL A 373 -23.47 10.66 11.21
N ILE A 374 -24.48 10.83 12.07
CA ILE A 374 -25.53 11.84 11.87
C ILE A 374 -24.93 13.24 11.85
N GLU A 375 -23.98 13.53 12.74
CA GLU A 375 -23.32 14.84 12.83
C GLU A 375 -22.39 15.14 11.64
N ASN A 376 -21.61 14.14 11.18
CA ASN A 376 -20.48 14.37 10.27
C ASN A 376 -20.72 13.90 8.82
N VAL A 377 -21.67 12.98 8.60
CA VAL A 377 -21.96 12.37 7.29
C VAL A 377 -23.40 12.63 6.85
N GLY A 378 -24.34 12.65 7.81
CA GLY A 378 -25.75 12.92 7.56
C GLY A 378 -26.42 11.85 6.69
N GLU A 379 -27.27 12.28 5.76
CA GLU A 379 -28.08 11.39 4.90
C GLU A 379 -27.27 10.45 4.01
N LEU A 380 -26.01 10.80 3.71
CA LEU A 380 -25.13 9.92 2.94
C LEU A 380 -24.67 8.71 3.76
N GLY A 381 -24.60 8.86 5.09
CA GLY A 381 -24.12 7.82 6.01
C GLY A 381 -25.25 7.04 6.68
N TRP A 382 -26.44 7.61 6.83
CA TRP A 382 -27.59 6.96 7.46
C TRP A 382 -28.90 7.27 6.73
N ARG A 383 -29.71 6.23 6.53
CA ARG A 383 -31.12 6.36 6.14
C ARG A 383 -32.03 5.82 7.23
N ASP A 384 -33.09 6.56 7.54
CA ASP A 384 -34.09 6.09 8.47
C ASP A 384 -34.84 4.88 7.90
N TRP A 385 -35.28 4.01 8.79
CA TRP A 385 -36.02 2.80 8.44
C TRP A 385 -37.39 3.16 7.87
N THR A 386 -37.66 2.76 6.63
CA THR A 386 -38.91 3.01 5.93
C THR A 386 -39.65 1.70 5.65
N PRO A 387 -40.96 1.60 5.90
CA PRO A 387 -41.74 0.40 5.58
C PRO A 387 -41.73 0.10 4.07
N PHE A 388 -41.55 -1.16 3.71
CA PHE A 388 -41.55 -1.65 2.33
C PHE A 388 -42.31 -2.98 2.23
N ASP A 389 -43.14 -3.12 1.19
CA ASP A 389 -43.88 -4.36 0.92
C ASP A 389 -43.03 -5.28 0.04
N HIS A 390 -42.20 -6.11 0.68
CA HIS A 390 -41.29 -7.01 -0.04
C HIS A 390 -42.08 -8.14 -0.70
N PRO A 391 -41.92 -8.37 -2.02
CA PRO A 391 -42.73 -9.34 -2.76
C PRO A 391 -42.65 -10.78 -2.24
N GLN A 392 -41.58 -11.08 -1.48
CA GLN A 392 -41.30 -12.43 -0.98
C GLN A 392 -41.30 -12.52 0.54
N LEU A 393 -40.99 -11.43 1.24
CA LEU A 393 -40.82 -11.42 2.70
C LEU A 393 -42.00 -10.75 3.41
N GLY A 394 -42.94 -10.18 2.66
CA GLY A 394 -44.02 -9.37 3.19
C GLY A 394 -43.53 -8.01 3.69
N GLN A 395 -44.13 -7.52 4.77
CA GLN A 395 -43.79 -6.20 5.31
C GLN A 395 -42.43 -6.21 6.00
N VAL A 396 -41.51 -5.40 5.47
CA VAL A 396 -40.15 -5.17 6.01
C VAL A 396 -39.91 -3.68 6.21
N GLU A 397 -38.81 -3.31 6.85
CA GLU A 397 -38.33 -1.92 6.82
C GLU A 397 -36.93 -1.88 6.17
N ILE A 398 -36.69 -0.92 5.26
CA ILE A 398 -35.41 -0.71 4.57
C ILE A 398 -34.74 0.55 5.13
N GLY A 399 -33.45 0.47 5.45
CA GLY A 399 -32.68 1.60 5.95
C GLY A 399 -31.40 1.18 6.67
N GLY A 400 -30.92 2.08 7.52
CA GLY A 400 -29.76 1.88 8.36
C GLY A 400 -28.48 2.55 7.83
N MET A 401 -27.35 1.99 8.24
CA MET A 401 -26.02 2.54 7.97
C MET A 401 -25.60 2.28 6.52
N ASN A 402 -25.24 3.33 5.79
CA ASN A 402 -24.59 3.21 4.49
C ASN A 402 -23.09 2.95 4.70
N TYR A 403 -22.69 1.68 4.58
CA TYR A 403 -21.37 1.22 4.97
C TYR A 403 -20.24 1.79 4.09
N ILE A 404 -20.49 2.08 2.81
CA ILE A 404 -19.45 2.56 1.89
C ILE A 404 -18.97 3.96 2.24
N TRP A 405 -19.88 4.83 2.71
CA TRP A 405 -19.61 6.23 3.05
C TRP A 405 -19.43 6.47 4.55
N THR A 406 -19.33 5.39 5.32
CA THR A 406 -19.11 5.44 6.77
C THR A 406 -17.92 4.57 7.17
N TYR A 407 -18.02 3.25 7.08
CA TYR A 407 -16.95 2.35 7.49
C TYR A 407 -15.81 2.28 6.48
N ARG A 408 -16.12 2.26 5.18
CA ARG A 408 -15.09 2.13 4.14
C ARG A 408 -14.38 3.45 3.88
N ASN A 409 -15.13 4.52 3.69
CA ASN A 409 -14.56 5.79 3.24
C ASN A 409 -14.89 6.93 4.21
N PRO A 410 -13.89 7.77 4.57
CA PRO A 410 -14.14 8.96 5.36
C PRO A 410 -15.02 9.96 4.61
N PRO A 411 -15.77 10.82 5.32
CA PRO A 411 -16.41 11.97 4.69
C PRO A 411 -15.36 12.95 4.18
N GLY A 412 -15.71 13.65 3.09
CA GLY A 412 -14.78 14.48 2.34
C GLY A 412 -14.02 15.55 3.14
N HIS A 413 -14.66 16.14 4.16
CA HIS A 413 -14.04 17.20 4.96
C HIS A 413 -12.88 16.71 5.84
N LEU A 414 -12.71 15.40 6.05
CA LEU A 414 -11.58 14.80 6.79
C LEU A 414 -10.48 14.28 5.87
N LEU A 415 -10.79 14.10 4.59
CA LEU A 415 -9.97 13.35 3.65
C LEU A 415 -8.59 13.98 3.45
N GLU A 416 -8.50 15.30 3.29
CA GLU A 416 -7.22 15.99 3.07
C GLU A 416 -6.23 15.78 4.23
N ASN A 417 -6.69 15.91 5.48
CA ASN A 417 -5.84 15.73 6.65
C ASN A 417 -5.38 14.28 6.80
N ILE A 418 -6.27 13.31 6.52
CA ILE A 418 -5.92 11.88 6.50
C ILE A 418 -4.86 11.62 5.44
N CYS A 419 -5.05 12.13 4.22
CA CYS A 419 -4.08 12.01 3.14
C CYS A 419 -2.72 12.61 3.52
N HIS A 420 -2.73 13.84 4.04
CA HIS A 420 -1.50 14.55 4.41
C HIS A 420 -0.67 13.77 5.42
N LYS A 421 -1.27 13.33 6.53
CA LYS A 421 -0.55 12.57 7.58
C LYS A 421 0.07 11.28 7.05
N ASN A 422 -0.66 10.56 6.20
CA ASN A 422 -0.20 9.33 5.59
C ASN A 422 0.94 9.57 4.59
N VAL A 423 0.87 10.65 3.80
CA VAL A 423 1.95 11.04 2.90
C VAL A 423 3.21 11.44 3.66
N LEU A 424 3.10 12.14 4.80
CA LEU A 424 4.27 12.43 5.64
C LEU A 424 4.98 11.15 6.11
N PHE A 425 4.25 10.09 6.42
CA PHE A 425 4.84 8.79 6.73
C PHE A 425 5.57 8.20 5.52
N ASN A 426 4.96 8.21 4.34
CA ASN A 426 5.61 7.77 3.10
C ASN A 426 6.93 8.51 2.83
N LEU A 427 6.98 9.83 3.03
CA LEU A 427 8.21 10.60 2.83
C LEU A 427 9.31 10.17 3.80
N ARG A 428 8.97 9.89 5.07
CA ARG A 428 9.94 9.38 6.05
C ARG A 428 10.42 7.97 5.72
N HIS A 429 9.52 7.11 5.25
CA HIS A 429 9.88 5.76 4.84
C HIS A 429 10.75 5.79 3.57
N ALA A 430 10.39 6.59 2.56
CA ALA A 430 11.21 6.81 1.36
C ALA A 430 12.61 7.34 1.71
N ALA A 431 12.68 8.32 2.63
CA ALA A 431 13.95 8.87 3.11
C ALA A 431 14.86 7.84 3.81
N ALA A 432 14.32 6.68 4.22
CA ALA A 432 15.09 5.61 4.83
C ALA A 432 15.90 4.78 3.81
N ALA A 433 15.58 4.84 2.52
CA ALA A 433 16.22 4.06 1.46
C ALA A 433 17.76 4.12 1.53
N PRO A 434 18.47 3.04 1.13
CA PRO A 434 19.92 3.08 0.99
C PRO A 434 20.29 4.13 -0.06
N ARG A 435 21.48 4.73 0.08
CA ARG A 435 21.99 5.72 -0.88
C ARG A 435 23.50 5.59 -0.94
N ILE A 436 24.01 5.02 -2.03
CA ILE A 436 25.46 4.87 -2.18
C ILE A 436 26.11 6.15 -2.67
N CYS A 437 27.32 6.43 -2.19
CA CYS A 437 28.09 7.58 -2.59
C CYS A 437 29.57 7.21 -2.79
N LEU A 438 30.15 7.59 -3.93
CA LEU A 438 31.60 7.59 -4.10
C LEU A 438 32.19 8.77 -3.32
N GLU A 439 32.75 8.51 -2.14
CA GLU A 439 33.36 9.57 -1.33
C GLU A 439 34.74 9.94 -1.88
N THR A 440 35.58 8.94 -2.08
CA THR A 440 36.96 9.11 -2.53
C THR A 440 37.15 8.37 -3.84
N VAL A 441 37.71 9.04 -4.84
CA VAL A 441 38.34 8.41 -6.00
C VAL A 441 39.66 9.15 -6.17
N VAL A 442 40.78 8.44 -6.06
CA VAL A 442 42.13 9.03 -6.14
C VAL A 442 43.02 8.18 -7.02
N ALA A 443 43.91 8.85 -7.76
CA ALA A 443 45.00 8.23 -8.48
C ALA A 443 46.30 8.47 -7.72
N GLU A 444 47.03 7.41 -7.39
CA GLU A 444 48.33 7.46 -6.74
C GLU A 444 49.42 7.03 -7.75
N PRO A 445 50.39 7.90 -8.11
CA PRO A 445 51.47 7.52 -9.02
C PRO A 445 52.39 6.49 -8.37
N LEU A 446 52.71 5.43 -9.11
CA LEU A 446 53.67 4.39 -8.70
C LEU A 446 54.99 4.45 -9.48
N GLY A 447 55.07 5.31 -10.51
CA GLY A 447 56.20 5.44 -11.42
C GLY A 447 56.11 4.51 -12.64
N ASN A 448 56.90 4.79 -13.68
CA ASN A 448 56.87 4.08 -14.97
C ASN A 448 55.46 4.01 -15.58
N ASP A 449 54.78 5.16 -15.64
CA ASP A 449 53.45 5.31 -16.25
C ASP A 449 52.34 4.50 -15.55
N LEU A 450 52.59 4.01 -14.33
CA LEU A 450 51.64 3.23 -13.53
C LEU A 450 50.99 4.07 -12.44
N PHE A 451 49.68 3.88 -12.29
CA PHE A 451 48.85 4.56 -11.31
C PHE A 451 47.95 3.57 -10.59
N LYS A 452 47.89 3.67 -9.26
CA LYS A 452 46.90 2.96 -8.46
C LYS A 452 45.66 3.85 -8.33
N ILE A 453 44.55 3.41 -8.89
CA ILE A 453 43.25 4.02 -8.67
C ILE A 453 42.63 3.40 -7.43
N ARG A 454 42.29 4.21 -6.43
CA ARG A 454 41.55 3.76 -5.25
C ARG A 454 40.22 4.48 -5.17
N ALA A 455 39.14 3.71 -5.07
CA ALA A 455 37.79 4.23 -4.90
C ALA A 455 37.14 3.71 -3.62
N VAL A 456 36.43 4.58 -2.90
CA VAL A 456 35.65 4.26 -1.70
C VAL A 456 34.19 4.59 -1.95
N VAL A 457 33.33 3.59 -1.80
CA VAL A 457 31.87 3.77 -1.78
C VAL A 457 31.35 3.60 -0.36
N THR A 458 30.45 4.47 0.05
CA THR A 458 29.77 4.42 1.35
C THR A 458 28.25 4.48 1.18
N ASN A 459 27.50 3.91 2.12
CA ASN A 459 26.05 4.03 2.20
C ASN A 459 25.67 5.15 3.18
N HIS A 460 24.98 6.16 2.67
CA HIS A 460 24.48 7.31 3.44
C HIS A 460 23.02 7.11 3.89
N GLY A 461 22.36 6.04 3.44
CA GLY A 461 20.98 5.73 3.78
C GLY A 461 20.79 5.24 5.21
N TYR A 462 19.53 5.16 5.64
CA TYR A 462 19.19 4.55 6.93
C TYR A 462 19.21 3.02 6.82
N LEU A 463 18.63 2.49 5.74
CA LEU A 463 18.60 1.07 5.40
C LEU A 463 19.95 0.58 4.84
N PRO A 464 20.31 -0.70 5.06
CA PRO A 464 21.43 -1.31 4.39
C PRO A 464 21.12 -1.55 2.90
N THR A 465 22.16 -1.69 2.08
CA THR A 465 22.01 -1.89 0.62
C THR A 465 21.34 -3.21 0.21
N ASN A 466 21.26 -4.18 1.12
CA ASN A 466 20.48 -5.41 0.95
C ASN A 466 19.04 -5.32 1.47
N LEU A 467 18.65 -4.19 2.06
CA LEU A 467 17.36 -3.92 2.74
C LEU A 467 17.12 -4.78 3.98
N SER A 468 16.94 -6.09 3.79
CA SER A 468 16.45 -7.03 4.80
C SER A 468 17.27 -8.33 4.82
N ASP A 469 17.19 -9.08 5.92
CA ASP A 469 17.78 -10.41 6.02
C ASP A 469 17.04 -11.42 5.14
N ILE A 470 15.72 -11.28 4.98
CA ILE A 470 14.97 -12.15 4.08
C ILE A 470 15.42 -12.00 2.62
N ALA A 471 15.78 -10.78 2.19
CA ALA A 471 16.36 -10.55 0.86
C ALA A 471 17.69 -11.32 0.64
N LEU A 472 18.53 -11.40 1.68
CA LEU A 472 19.77 -12.18 1.66
C LEU A 472 19.48 -13.68 1.64
N LYS A 473 18.57 -14.15 2.51
CA LYS A 473 18.15 -15.55 2.62
C LYS A 473 17.62 -16.07 1.27
N ASN A 474 16.83 -15.27 0.57
CA ASN A 474 16.26 -15.62 -0.73
C ASN A 474 17.18 -15.36 -1.92
N LYS A 475 18.37 -14.77 -1.69
CA LYS A 475 19.36 -14.45 -2.73
C LYS A 475 18.85 -13.45 -3.78
N VAL A 476 17.91 -12.59 -3.40
CA VAL A 476 17.37 -11.52 -4.25
C VAL A 476 18.15 -10.21 -4.09
N ALA A 477 18.80 -9.99 -2.94
CA ALA A 477 19.70 -8.86 -2.74
C ALA A 477 20.95 -8.94 -3.63
N LYS A 478 21.21 -7.89 -4.42
CA LYS A 478 22.43 -7.77 -5.25
C LYS A 478 23.54 -7.02 -4.51
N PRO A 479 24.82 -7.41 -4.69
CA PRO A 479 25.93 -6.71 -4.07
C PRO A 479 26.09 -5.31 -4.67
N VAL A 480 26.72 -4.41 -3.90
CA VAL A 480 27.23 -3.15 -4.42
C VAL A 480 28.45 -3.45 -5.29
N GLN A 481 28.47 -2.88 -6.48
CA GLN A 481 29.57 -3.01 -7.43
C GLN A 481 30.30 -1.69 -7.60
N LEU A 482 31.62 -1.78 -7.75
CA LEU A 482 32.43 -0.69 -8.29
C LEU A 482 32.92 -1.08 -9.68
N THR A 483 32.77 -0.18 -10.64
CA THR A 483 33.30 -0.34 -11.99
C THR A 483 34.25 0.79 -12.34
N ILE A 484 35.27 0.48 -13.15
CA ILE A 484 36.20 1.44 -13.73
C ILE A 484 36.13 1.40 -15.25
N GLU A 485 36.00 2.57 -15.86
CA GLU A 485 36.03 2.78 -17.31
C GLU A 485 37.21 3.71 -17.64
N LEU A 486 37.97 3.34 -18.67
CA LEU A 486 39.23 3.99 -19.03
C LEU A 486 39.20 4.42 -20.51
N GLU A 487 39.61 5.66 -20.79
CA GLU A 487 39.95 6.11 -22.14
C GLU A 487 41.38 6.70 -22.11
N GLY A 488 42.25 6.23 -23.01
CA GLY A 488 43.67 6.62 -23.01
C GLY A 488 44.54 5.91 -21.96
N ALA A 489 43.99 4.96 -21.19
CA ALA A 489 44.73 4.14 -20.23
C ALA A 489 44.41 2.65 -20.37
N GLU A 490 45.33 1.78 -19.97
CA GLU A 490 45.19 0.33 -19.92
C GLU A 490 44.98 -0.16 -18.48
N LEU A 491 44.03 -1.08 -18.27
CA LEU A 491 43.87 -1.76 -16.99
C LEU A 491 44.90 -2.89 -16.87
N VAL A 492 45.80 -2.79 -15.90
CA VAL A 492 46.92 -3.72 -15.69
C VAL A 492 46.59 -4.81 -14.66
N MET A 493 45.92 -4.44 -13.55
CA MET A 493 45.55 -5.39 -12.49
C MET A 493 44.18 -5.10 -11.91
N ASN A 494 43.60 -6.18 -11.36
CA ASN A 494 42.23 -6.31 -10.83
C ASN A 494 41.14 -6.24 -11.89
N PRO A 495 40.01 -6.93 -11.69
CA PRO A 495 38.91 -6.89 -12.65
C PRO A 495 38.29 -5.50 -12.71
N ALA A 496 37.83 -5.10 -13.90
CA ALA A 496 37.19 -3.81 -14.11
C ALA A 496 35.90 -3.64 -13.27
N ILE A 497 35.28 -4.75 -12.87
CA ILE A 497 34.09 -4.81 -12.01
C ILE A 497 34.48 -5.53 -10.72
N VAL A 498 34.23 -4.90 -9.57
CA VAL A 498 34.52 -5.45 -8.25
C VAL A 498 33.24 -5.52 -7.42
N ASP A 499 32.86 -6.73 -7.02
CA ASP A 499 31.76 -6.97 -6.09
C ASP A 499 32.23 -6.69 -4.66
N LEU A 500 31.62 -5.70 -4.01
CA LEU A 500 31.94 -5.33 -2.63
C LEU A 500 31.01 -5.99 -1.62
N GLY A 501 30.08 -6.84 -2.05
CA GLY A 501 29.00 -7.33 -1.18
C GLY A 501 28.08 -6.20 -0.75
N HIS A 502 27.54 -6.26 0.46
CA HIS A 502 26.61 -5.25 0.95
C HIS A 502 27.27 -4.26 1.92
N LEU A 503 26.75 -3.04 1.92
CA LEU A 503 27.07 -1.96 2.84
C LEU A 503 25.96 -1.79 3.87
N ALA A 504 26.37 -1.61 5.13
CA ALA A 504 25.47 -1.37 6.26
C ALA A 504 24.73 -0.04 6.15
N GLY A 505 23.57 0.07 6.81
CA GLY A 505 22.83 1.31 6.98
C GLY A 505 23.11 1.97 8.33
N ARG A 506 22.58 3.19 8.53
CA ARG A 506 22.64 3.87 9.84
C ARG A 506 21.86 3.12 10.94
N ASN A 507 20.94 2.23 10.57
CA ASN A 507 20.11 1.46 11.49
C ASN A 507 20.82 0.26 12.15
N GLU A 508 21.99 -0.17 11.66
CA GLU A 508 22.64 -1.40 12.19
C GLU A 508 23.29 -1.23 13.58
N ARG A 509 23.41 0.00 14.10
CA ARG A 509 24.02 0.24 15.43
C ARG A 509 23.04 0.86 16.42
N SER A 510 22.48 0.03 17.30
CA SER A 510 21.53 0.45 18.33
C SER A 510 22.13 0.60 19.74
N HIS A 511 23.34 0.08 19.99
CA HIS A 511 23.94 0.02 21.33
C HIS A 511 25.22 0.87 21.43
N PRO A 512 25.14 2.17 21.82
CA PRO A 512 26.29 3.06 21.81
C PRO A 512 27.37 2.73 22.85
N TRP A 513 27.00 2.09 23.97
CA TRP A 513 27.89 1.90 25.13
C TRP A 513 28.31 0.45 25.39
N SER A 514 27.77 -0.53 24.63
CA SER A 514 28.10 -1.94 24.86
C SER A 514 29.31 -2.36 24.02
N PRO A 515 30.41 -2.82 24.63
CA PRO A 515 31.52 -3.45 23.90
C PRO A 515 31.15 -4.87 23.42
N TRP A 516 30.01 -5.41 23.85
CA TRP A 516 29.50 -6.74 23.54
C TRP A 516 28.34 -6.72 22.53
N GLY A 517 28.09 -5.57 21.88
CA GLY A 517 27.08 -5.41 20.84
C GLY A 517 27.49 -6.02 19.49
N GLN A 518 26.61 -5.92 18.50
CA GLN A 518 26.85 -6.39 17.13
C GLN A 518 28.15 -5.79 16.58
N GLN A 519 29.04 -6.63 16.05
CA GLN A 519 30.29 -6.18 15.43
C GLN A 519 30.01 -5.30 14.21
N TRP A 520 30.88 -4.32 13.96
CA TRP A 520 30.72 -3.34 12.89
C TRP A 520 30.60 -4.01 11.51
N SER A 521 29.41 -3.91 10.90
CA SER A 521 29.29 -4.05 9.47
C SER A 521 29.83 -2.78 8.80
N PRO A 522 30.68 -2.88 7.77
CA PRO A 522 31.21 -1.72 7.08
C PRO A 522 30.12 -0.95 6.35
N VAL A 523 29.93 0.32 6.71
CA VAL A 523 29.12 1.30 5.96
C VAL A 523 29.79 1.72 4.65
N GLY A 524 31.08 1.43 4.51
CA GLY A 524 31.88 1.75 3.32
C GLY A 524 32.93 0.70 3.02
N LYS A 525 33.20 0.52 1.73
CA LYS A 525 34.21 -0.42 1.21
C LYS A 525 34.96 0.23 0.05
N SER A 526 36.13 -0.32 -0.27
CA SER A 526 36.98 0.19 -1.34
C SER A 526 37.37 -0.88 -2.34
N ALA A 527 37.61 -0.43 -3.57
CA ALA A 527 38.31 -1.20 -4.59
C ALA A 527 39.55 -0.44 -5.05
N GLU A 528 40.53 -1.19 -5.54
CA GLU A 528 41.76 -0.66 -6.09
C GLU A 528 42.01 -1.28 -7.46
N TRP A 529 42.51 -0.49 -8.40
CA TRP A 529 42.94 -0.94 -9.73
C TRP A 529 44.33 -0.40 -10.02
N LEU A 530 45.10 -1.17 -10.79
CA LEU A 530 46.34 -0.68 -11.36
C LEU A 530 46.10 -0.35 -12.82
N ILE A 531 46.36 0.88 -13.22
CA ILE A 531 46.27 1.32 -14.62
C ILE A 531 47.64 1.77 -15.12
N ARG A 532 47.82 1.73 -16.44
CA ARG A 532 48.97 2.29 -17.14
C ARG A 532 48.49 3.35 -18.13
N THR A 533 49.16 4.50 -18.17
CA THR A 533 48.83 5.59 -19.09
C THR A 533 50.09 6.33 -19.49
N GLU A 534 50.33 6.42 -20.79
CA GLU A 534 51.41 7.24 -21.36
C GLU A 534 50.91 8.66 -21.70
N THR A 535 49.61 8.92 -21.54
CA THR A 535 49.02 10.25 -21.68
C THR A 535 48.93 10.94 -20.32
N ASP A 536 49.18 12.25 -20.32
CA ASP A 536 49.03 13.12 -19.15
C ASP A 536 47.54 13.39 -18.80
N GLN A 537 46.60 13.01 -19.66
CA GLN A 537 45.16 13.26 -19.49
C GLN A 537 44.28 12.05 -19.88
N PRO A 538 44.45 10.88 -19.23
CA PRO A 538 43.52 9.78 -19.42
C PRO A 538 42.18 10.13 -18.76
N ILE A 539 41.10 9.59 -19.31
CA ILE A 539 39.79 9.65 -18.66
C ILE A 539 39.63 8.40 -17.82
N VAL A 540 39.45 8.59 -16.50
CA VAL A 540 39.16 7.52 -15.56
C VAL A 540 37.82 7.79 -14.90
N ARG A 541 36.80 7.03 -15.27
CA ARG A 541 35.46 7.08 -14.65
C ARG A 541 35.29 5.90 -13.73
N VAL A 542 34.95 6.18 -12.48
CA VAL A 542 34.56 5.16 -11.51
C VAL A 542 33.07 5.30 -11.26
N LYS A 543 32.36 4.18 -11.32
CA LYS A 543 30.91 4.12 -11.06
C LYS A 543 30.65 3.13 -9.93
N ALA A 544 29.88 3.58 -8.95
CA ALA A 544 29.32 2.72 -7.92
C ALA A 544 27.87 2.41 -8.27
N ILE A 545 27.49 1.14 -8.17
CA ILE A 545 26.16 0.64 -8.54
C ILE A 545 25.60 -0.16 -7.37
N SER A 546 24.40 0.21 -6.92
CA SER A 546 23.62 -0.55 -5.95
C SER A 546 22.18 -0.60 -6.45
N GLN A 547 21.65 -1.80 -6.65
CA GLN A 547 20.29 -1.99 -7.15
C GLN A 547 19.28 -1.18 -6.32
N LYS A 548 19.40 -1.20 -4.99
CA LYS A 548 18.49 -0.48 -4.08
C LYS A 548 19.00 0.89 -3.67
N GLY A 549 20.31 1.13 -3.76
CA GLY A 549 20.96 2.35 -3.27
C GLY A 549 21.27 3.39 -4.36
N GLY A 550 20.89 3.10 -5.60
CA GLY A 550 21.16 3.92 -6.77
C GLY A 550 22.58 3.77 -7.31
N THR A 551 22.95 4.70 -8.18
CA THR A 551 24.22 4.75 -8.90
C THR A 551 24.88 6.10 -8.68
N HIS A 552 26.20 6.13 -8.50
CA HIS A 552 26.98 7.37 -8.44
C HIS A 552 28.26 7.20 -9.25
N THR A 553 28.51 8.13 -10.17
CA THR A 553 29.71 8.16 -11.01
C THR A 553 30.59 9.35 -10.63
N LYS A 554 31.91 9.14 -10.61
CA LYS A 554 32.92 10.20 -10.52
C LYS A 554 33.95 10.02 -11.62
N GLU A 555 34.29 11.11 -12.29
CA GLU A 555 35.41 11.18 -13.21
C GLU A 555 36.60 11.83 -12.51
N LEU A 556 37.78 11.24 -12.64
CA LEU A 556 39.01 11.84 -12.15
C LEU A 556 39.47 12.94 -13.11
N VAL A 557 39.61 14.16 -12.59
CA VAL A 557 40.07 15.35 -13.33
C VAL A 557 41.47 15.80 -12.87
N SER A 558 42.15 14.99 -12.05
CA SER A 558 43.49 15.28 -11.52
C SER A 558 44.57 14.91 -12.53
N PRO A 559 45.74 15.60 -12.59
CA PRO A 559 46.85 15.16 -13.42
C PRO A 559 47.29 13.74 -13.02
N PHE A 560 47.42 12.90 -14.04
CA PHE A 560 48.07 11.60 -13.98
C PHE A 560 49.56 11.84 -14.24
#